data_AF-A0A1G8FSR1-F1
#
_entry.id   AF-A0A1G8FSR1-F1
#
_cell.length_a   1.000
_cell.length_b   1.000
_cell.length_c   1.000
_cell.angle_alpha   90.00
_cell.angle_beta   90.00
_cell.angle_gamma   90.00
#
_symmetry.space_group_name_H-M   'P 1'
#
loop_
_entity.id
_entity.type
_entity.pdbx_description
1 polymer ?
#
loop_
_entity_poly.entity_id
_entity_poly.type
_entity_poly.pdbx_seq_one_letter_code
_entity_poly.pdbx_strand_id
1 'polypeptide(L)' 'MEATGKRFLYIDNLRLLVIMLVIIMHLSGTYSGFGSWYVTGGKPVGLISTVIFGFYQSFTQGYFMGLLFLLSGFFIPGA' A
#
# COMPACT_ATOMS: atom_id res chain seq x y z
N MET A 1 -10.66 -5.82 -32.46
CA MET A 1 -9.55 -6.78 -32.37
C MET A 1 -9.15 -6.84 -30.92
N GLU A 2 -9.50 -7.92 -30.23
CA GLU A 2 -9.16 -8.10 -28.82
C GLU A 2 -7.65 -8.31 -28.74
N ALA A 3 -6.93 -7.32 -28.21
CA ALA A 3 -5.51 -7.46 -27.96
C ALA A 3 -5.35 -8.48 -26.83
N THR A 4 -5.11 -9.76 -27.16
CA THR A 4 -4.65 -10.75 -26.19
C THR A 4 -3.20 -10.41 -25.83
N GLY A 5 -3.03 -9.36 -25.03
CA GLY A 5 -1.74 -8.98 -24.46
C GLY A 5 -1.20 -10.12 -23.62
N LYS A 6 0.08 -10.45 -23.80
CA LYS A 6 0.74 -11.50 -23.03
C LYS A 6 0.69 -11.15 -21.54
N ARG A 7 -0.12 -11.88 -20.77
CA ARG A 7 -0.27 -11.68 -19.32
C ARG A 7 0.96 -12.22 -18.59
N PHE A 8 1.57 -11.38 -17.78
CA PHE A 8 2.75 -11.75 -16.99
C PHE A 8 2.35 -12.08 -15.56
N LEU A 9 2.37 -13.37 -15.20
CA LEU A 9 1.93 -13.84 -13.87
C LEU A 9 2.72 -13.21 -12.71
N TYR A 10 4.00 -12.90 -12.92
CA TYR A 10 4.83 -12.25 -11.89
C TYR A 10 4.41 -10.78 -11.64
N ILE A 11 3.89 -10.10 -12.66
CA ILE A 11 3.36 -8.73 -12.52
C ILE A 11 2.07 -8.75 -11.71
N ASP A 12 1.24 -9.78 -11.88
CA ASP A 12 0.04 -9.94 -11.07
C ASP A 12 0.37 -10.11 -9.59
N ASN A 13 1.38 -10.92 -9.27
CA ASN A 13 1.86 -11.08 -7.89
C ASN A 13 2.41 -9.77 -7.32
N LEU A 14 3.16 -9.01 -8.12
CA LEU A 14 3.70 -7.73 -7.70
C LEU A 14 2.59 -6.70 -7.45
N ARG A 15 1.59 -6.64 -8.35
CA ARG A 15 0.41 -5.79 -8.18
C ARG A 15 -0.36 -6.17 -6.91
N LEU A 16 -0.56 -7.46 -6.67
CA LEU A 16 -1.22 -7.97 -5.48
C LEU A 16 -0.45 -7.57 -4.22
N LEU A 17 0.88 -7.73 -4.22
CA LEU A 17 1.73 -7.31 -3.12
C LEU A 17 1.56 -5.83 -2.80
N VAL A 18 1.58 -4.96 -3.81
CA VAL A 18 1.42 -3.51 -3.60
C VAL A 18 0.01 -3.17 -3.10
N ILE A 19 -1.04 -3.83 -3.59
CA ILE A 19 -2.41 -3.66 -3.07
C ILE A 19 -2.49 -4.09 -1.61
N MET A 20 -1.84 -5.19 -1.23
CA MET A 20 -1.78 -5.62 0.17
C MET A 20 -1.08 -4.58 1.05
N LEU A 21 0.00 -3.96 0.56
CA LEU A 21 0.64 -2.84 1.28
C LEU A 21 -0.31 -1.65 1.47
N VAL A 22 -1.13 -1.31 0.48
CA VAL A 22 -2.16 -0.27 0.61
C VAL A 22 -3.14 -0.62 1.73
N ILE A 23 -3.64 -1.86 1.77
CA ILE A 23 -4.59 -2.31 2.79
C ILE A 23 -3.95 -2.23 4.18
N ILE A 24 -2.72 -2.74 4.34
CA ILE A 24 -2.03 -2.72 5.64
C ILE A 24 -1.72 -1.29 6.08
N MET A 25 -1.41 -0.37 5.17
CA MET A 25 -1.25 1.06 5.49
C MET A 25 -2.54 1.65 6.11
N HIS A 26 -3.70 1.40 5.51
CA HIS A 26 -4.98 1.89 6.03
C HIS A 26 -5.37 1.22 7.35
N LEU A 27 -5.07 -0.08 7.49
CA LEU A 27 -5.25 -0.82 8.72
C LEU A 27 -4.37 -0.25 9.84
N SER A 28 -3.11 0.06 9.51
CA SER A 28 -2.15 0.68 10.41
C SER A 28 -2.65 2.04 10.89
N GLY A 29 -3.20 2.89 10.02
CA GLY A 29 -3.80 4.17 10.43
C GLY A 29 -4.97 4.01 11.42
N THR A 30 -5.77 2.95 11.27
CA THR A 30 -6.91 2.65 12.14
C THR A 30 -6.47 2.23 13.55
N TYR A 31 -5.37 1.46 13.66
CA TYR A 31 -4.92 0.87 14.93
C TYR A 31 -3.74 1.56 15.61
N SER A 32 -2.90 2.29 14.88
CA SER A 32 -1.71 2.93 15.46
C SER A 32 -2.04 4.24 16.17
N GLY A 33 -3.18 4.86 15.87
CA GLY A 33 -3.53 6.20 16.34
C GLY A 33 -2.66 7.31 15.73
N PHE A 34 -2.02 7.04 14.58
CA PHE A 34 -1.23 8.03 13.86
C PHE A 34 -2.07 8.73 12.79
N GLY A 35 -1.84 10.03 12.62
CA GLY A 35 -2.56 10.87 11.67
C GLY A 35 -3.94 11.30 12.15
N SER A 36 -4.65 12.06 11.31
CA SER A 36 -6.03 12.49 11.56
C SER A 36 -6.97 11.53 10.85
N TRP A 37 -7.27 10.40 11.47
CA TRP A 37 -8.18 9.38 10.93
C TRP A 37 -9.49 9.35 11.72
N TYR A 38 -10.61 9.21 11.01
CA TYR A 38 -11.95 9.32 11.61
C TYR A 38 -12.32 8.15 12.52
N VAL A 39 -11.73 6.96 12.30
CA VAL A 39 -12.02 5.73 13.06
C VAL A 39 -10.74 5.25 13.73
N THR A 40 -10.53 5.62 14.98
CA THR A 40 -9.38 5.11 15.75
C THR A 40 -9.83 4.00 16.69
N GLY A 41 -9.10 2.88 16.69
CA GLY A 41 -9.36 1.73 17.55
C GLY A 41 -9.01 1.97 19.01
N GLY A 42 -9.63 2.97 19.66
CA GLY A 42 -9.93 3.11 21.10
C GLY A 42 -8.84 2.96 22.18
N LYS A 43 -7.64 2.43 21.92
CA LYS A 43 -6.63 2.20 22.95
C LYS A 43 -5.25 2.70 22.51
N PRO A 44 -4.54 3.45 23.37
CA PRO A 44 -3.17 3.85 23.09
C PRO A 44 -2.30 2.60 22.95
N VAL A 45 -1.50 2.57 21.89
CA VAL A 45 -0.51 1.52 21.65
C VAL A 45 0.71 1.72 22.56
N GLY A 46 1.32 0.63 23.02
CA GLY A 46 2.56 0.68 23.81
C GLY A 46 3.74 1.20 22.98
N LEU A 47 4.79 1.68 23.66
CA LEU A 47 5.94 2.36 23.04
C LEU A 47 6.59 1.56 21.89
N ILE A 48 6.76 0.25 22.05
CA ILE A 48 7.35 -0.62 21.01
C ILE A 48 6.45 -0.64 19.76
N SER A 49 5.15 -0.83 19.95
CA SER A 49 4.17 -0.83 18.85
C SER A 49 4.14 0.51 18.12
N THR A 50 4.21 1.63 18.86
CA THR A 50 4.31 2.98 18.31
C THR A 50 5.51 3.13 17.38
N VAL A 51 6.69 2.68 17.80
CA VAL A 51 7.91 2.75 16.98
C VAL A 51 7.79 1.89 15.72
N ILE A 52 7.28 0.66 15.85
CA ILE A 52 7.08 -0.25 14.71
C ILE A 52 6.10 0.35 13.71
N PHE A 53 4.95 0.85 14.17
CA PHE A 53 3.96 1.48 13.31
C PHE A 53 4.50 2.75 12.64
N GLY A 54 5.26 3.57 13.39
CA GLY A 54 5.87 4.78 12.86
C GLY A 54 6.88 4.46 11.76
N PHE A 55 7.78 3.51 12.02
CA PHE A 55 8.74 3.03 11.02
C PHE A 55 8.04 2.46 9.78
N TYR A 56 7.06 1.57 9.97
CA TYR A 56 6.32 0.97 8.87
C TYR A 56 5.60 2.01 8.01
N GLN A 57 4.88 2.94 8.63
CA GLN A 57 4.13 3.97 7.91
C GLN A 57 5.09 4.92 7.18
N SER A 58 6.10 5.47 7.86
CA SER A 58 7.06 6.39 7.23
C SER A 58 7.84 5.73 6.09
N PHE A 59 8.27 4.49 6.27
CA PHE A 59 8.99 3.76 5.23
C PHE A 59 8.10 3.43 4.04
N THR A 60 6.90 2.91 4.28
CA THR A 60 5.97 2.49 3.21
C THR A 60 5.44 3.70 2.43
N GLN A 61 5.23 4.84 3.10
CA GLN A 61 4.69 6.07 2.50
C GLN A 61 5.56 6.64 1.37
N GLY A 62 6.87 6.37 1.36
CA GLY A 62 7.79 6.87 0.35
C GLY A 62 7.68 6.20 -1.02
N TYR A 63 7.13 4.98 -1.12
CA TYR A 63 7.23 4.20 -2.38
C TYR A 63 5.94 3.54 -2.84
N PHE A 64 5.04 3.12 -1.93
CA PHE A 64 3.99 2.15 -2.29
C PHE A 64 3.03 2.63 -3.38
N MET A 65 2.53 3.87 -3.28
CA MET A 65 1.65 4.45 -4.30
C MET A 65 2.40 4.73 -5.60
N GLY A 66 3.68 5.14 -5.51
CA GLY A 66 4.53 5.33 -6.68
C GLY A 66 4.69 4.04 -7.48
N LEU A 67 4.95 2.91 -6.80
CA LEU A 67 5.01 1.60 -7.46
C LEU A 67 3.65 1.18 -8.05
N LEU A 68 2.55 1.41 -7.33
CA LEU A 68 1.20 1.11 -7.85
C LEU A 68 0.92 1.86 -9.15
N PHE A 69 1.22 3.16 -9.18
CA PHE A 69 0.99 4.02 -10.34
C PHE A 69 1.97 3.75 -11.48
N LEU A 70 3.24 3.45 -11.18
CA LEU A 70 4.21 3.03 -12.18
C LEU A 70 3.75 1.74 -12.88
N LEU A 71 3.34 0.73 -12.12
CA LEU A 71 2.82 -0.52 -12.67
C LEU A 71 1.57 -0.27 -13.50
N SER A 72 0.65 0.57 -13.02
CA SER A 72 -0.58 0.89 -13.73
C SER A 72 -0.28 1.63 -15.04
N GLY A 73 0.64 2.61 -15.01
CA GLY A 73 1.06 3.42 -16.16
C GLY A 73 1.79 2.61 -17.23
N PHE A 74 2.64 1.68 -16.84
CA PHE A 74 3.41 0.85 -17.79
C PHE A 74 2.54 0.00 -18.72
N PHE A 75 1.33 -0.40 -18.28
CA PHE A 75 0.42 -1.20 -19.09
C PHE A 75 -0.68 -0.38 -19.79
N ILE A 76 -0.59 0.96 -19.77
CA ILE A 76 -1.53 1.82 -20.50
C ILE A 76 -1.20 1.77 -22.00
N PRO A 77 -2.15 1.43 -22.88
CA PRO A 77 -1.94 1.48 -24.32
C PRO A 77 -1.69 2.92 -24.79
N GLY A 78 -0.57 3.17 -25.47
CA GLY A 78 -0.23 4.48 -26.02
C GLY A 78 0.50 5.44 -25.06
N ALA A 79 0.98 4.94 -23.92
CA ALA A 79 1.99 5.61 -23.10
C ALA A 79 3.40 5.47 -23.70
#